data_AF-A0A1G1TIE4-F1
#
_entry.id   AF-A0A1G1TIE4-F1
#
_cell.length_a   1.000
_cell.length_b   1.000
_cell.length_c   1.000
_cell.angle_alpha   90.00
_cell.angle_beta   90.00
_cell.angle_gamma   90.00
#
_symmetry.space_group_name_H-M   'P 1'
#
loop_
_entity.id
_entity.type
_entity.pdbx_description
1 polymer ?
#
loop_
_entity_poly.entity_id
_entity_poly.type
_entity_poly.pdbx_seq_one_letter_code
_entity_poly.pdbx_strand_id
1 'polypeptide(L)'
;MISKELLLRFPLDESLRGYGHEDTQLGWQLAAAAVPVHHLDNPVRHAGLETAAVFLEKSEQAVRNLAQLLRQGRVEPGARLVQVARRLRRAGLAPVAQAVLGAAAPALRRHLLGPRPRLAALDALKLLWLLRALAA
;
A
#
# COMPACT_ATOMS: atom_id res chain seq x y z
N MET A 1 6.71 -15.73 13.85
CA MET A 1 5.74 -16.85 13.84
C MET A 1 4.54 -16.44 14.67
N ILE A 2 3.35 -16.97 14.37
CA ILE A 2 2.11 -16.69 15.12
C ILE A 2 1.52 -18.01 15.60
N SER A 3 0.94 -18.06 16.81
CA SER A 3 0.27 -19.25 17.30
C SER A 3 -1.01 -19.51 16.51
N LYS A 4 -1.41 -20.78 16.39
CA LYS A 4 -2.67 -21.17 15.73
C LYS A 4 -3.88 -20.47 16.36
N GLU A 5 -3.90 -20.39 17.69
CA GLU A 5 -4.97 -19.73 18.43
C GLU A 5 -5.10 -18.24 18.06
N LEU A 6 -3.98 -17.50 18.01
CA LEU A 6 -3.99 -16.09 17.62
C LEU A 6 -4.40 -15.92 16.16
N LEU A 7 -3.96 -16.79 15.25
CA LEU A 7 -4.36 -16.72 13.85
C LEU A 7 -5.85 -17.02 13.64
N LEU A 8 -6.43 -17.95 14.41
CA LEU A 8 -7.87 -18.21 14.38
C LEU A 8 -8.69 -17.06 14.97
N ARG A 9 -8.15 -16.36 15.97
CA ARG A 9 -8.77 -15.18 16.58
C ARG A 9 -8.67 -13.93 15.69
N PHE A 10 -7.57 -13.78 14.97
CA PHE A 10 -7.28 -12.68 14.05
C PHE A 10 -6.94 -13.24 12.67
N PRO A 11 -7.96 -13.73 11.92
CA PRO A 11 -7.72 -14.30 10.60
C PRO A 11 -7.30 -13.23 9.60
N LEU A 12 -6.53 -13.64 8.60
CA LEU A 12 -6.24 -12.79 7.44
C LEU A 12 -7.54 -12.49 6.69
N ASP A 13 -7.69 -11.25 6.23
CA ASP A 13 -8.89 -10.80 5.55
C ASP A 13 -8.92 -11.25 4.09
N GLU A 14 -9.68 -12.32 3.84
CA GLU A 14 -9.89 -12.90 2.51
C GLU A 14 -10.65 -11.98 1.54
N SER A 15 -11.21 -10.86 2.01
CA SER A 15 -11.79 -9.84 1.13
C SER A 15 -10.74 -9.01 0.40
N LEU A 16 -9.50 -8.99 0.88
CA LEU A 16 -8.37 -8.42 0.16
C LEU A 16 -7.95 -9.42 -0.92
N ARG A 17 -7.96 -8.97 -2.19
CA ARG A 17 -7.60 -9.79 -3.33
C ARG A 17 -6.38 -9.20 -4.03
N GLY A 18 -5.57 -10.06 -4.64
CA GLY A 18 -4.30 -9.65 -5.23
C GLY A 18 -3.21 -9.56 -4.17
N TYR A 19 -2.27 -8.64 -4.34
CA TYR A 19 -1.08 -8.56 -3.50
C TYR A 19 -1.17 -7.44 -2.44
N GLY A 20 -1.04 -7.81 -1.16
CA GLY A 20 -0.49 -6.97 -0.10
C GLY A 20 -1.52 -6.33 0.83
N HIS A 21 -1.02 -5.92 2.00
CA HIS A 21 -1.73 -5.32 3.14
C HIS A 21 -2.59 -6.25 3.99
N GLU A 22 -2.72 -7.54 3.67
CA GLU A 22 -3.30 -8.54 4.59
C GLU A 22 -2.49 -8.62 5.89
N ASP A 23 -1.16 -8.65 5.76
CA ASP A 23 -0.18 -8.66 6.84
C ASP A 23 -0.20 -7.37 7.67
N THR A 24 -0.35 -6.22 7.00
CA THR A 24 -0.45 -4.90 7.62
C THR A 24 -1.70 -4.81 8.49
N GLN A 25 -2.83 -5.30 7.99
CA GLN A 25 -4.08 -5.33 8.74
C GLN A 25 -3.97 -6.27 9.95
N LEU A 26 -3.40 -7.47 9.77
CA LEU A 26 -3.15 -8.40 10.87
C LEU A 26 -2.26 -7.75 11.95
N GLY A 27 -1.16 -7.12 11.55
CA GLY A 27 -0.27 -6.42 12.47
C GLY A 27 -0.99 -5.32 13.26
N TRP A 28 -1.88 -4.57 12.60
CA TRP A 28 -2.70 -3.56 13.26
C TRP A 28 -3.69 -4.17 14.27
N GLN A 29 -4.37 -5.26 13.92
CA GLN A 29 -5.29 -5.96 14.83
C GLN A 29 -4.57 -6.50 16.08
N LEU A 30 -3.40 -7.11 15.90
CA LEU A 30 -2.58 -7.62 17.00
C LEU A 30 -2.10 -6.49 17.90
N ALA A 31 -1.65 -5.36 17.32
CA ALA A 31 -1.24 -4.18 18.07
C ALA A 31 -2.41 -3.57 18.86
N ALA A 32 -3.59 -3.44 18.24
CA ALA A 32 -4.80 -2.94 18.90
C ALA A 32 -5.27 -3.84 20.06
N ALA A 33 -5.03 -5.15 19.95
CA ALA A 33 -5.28 -6.12 21.01
C ALA A 33 -4.13 -6.24 22.03
N ALA A 34 -3.10 -5.38 21.93
CA ALA A 34 -1.91 -5.39 22.77
C ALA A 34 -1.22 -6.77 22.86
N VAL A 35 -1.24 -7.53 21.76
CA VAL A 35 -0.58 -8.85 21.69
C VAL A 35 0.94 -8.63 21.75
N PRO A 36 1.66 -9.27 22.69
CA PRO A 36 3.11 -9.13 22.78
C PRO A 36 3.82 -9.61 21.52
N VAL A 37 4.74 -8.81 20.99
CA VAL A 37 5.56 -9.15 19.83
C VAL A 37 7.02 -9.28 20.28
N HIS A 38 7.59 -10.47 20.06
CA HIS A 38 9.01 -10.71 20.24
C HIS A 38 9.73 -10.54 18.91
N HIS A 39 10.64 -9.56 18.83
CA HIS A 39 11.45 -9.31 17.65
C HIS A 39 12.64 -10.29 17.64
N LEU A 40 12.89 -10.90 16.48
CA LEU A 40 14.03 -11.77 16.25
C LEU A 40 14.98 -11.11 15.25
N ASP A 41 16.26 -11.08 15.56
CA ASP A 41 17.31 -10.60 14.66
C ASP A 41 17.66 -11.68 13.63
N ASN A 42 16.74 -11.90 12.68
CA ASN A 42 16.93 -12.84 11.59
C ASN A 42 17.27 -12.10 10.28
N PRO A 43 18.49 -12.22 9.74
CA PRO A 43 18.87 -11.51 8.52
C PRO A 43 18.01 -11.94 7.33
N VAL A 44 17.59 -10.96 6.54
CA VAL A 44 16.74 -11.18 5.37
C VAL A 44 17.55 -11.85 4.25
N ARG A 45 17.04 -12.95 3.70
CA ARG A 45 17.56 -13.59 2.49
C ARG A 45 16.71 -13.17 1.30
N HIS A 46 17.35 -12.61 0.27
CA HIS A 46 16.68 -12.29 -0.98
C HIS A 46 16.61 -13.53 -1.88
N ALA A 47 15.40 -14.00 -2.20
CA ALA A 47 15.17 -15.22 -2.98
C ALA A 47 15.27 -15.02 -4.50
N GLY A 48 15.55 -13.80 -4.97
CA GLY A 48 15.69 -13.48 -6.39
C GLY A 48 15.04 -12.14 -6.73
N LEU A 49 15.48 -11.56 -7.86
CA LEU A 49 15.02 -10.26 -8.33
C LEU A 49 13.69 -10.39 -9.08
N GLU A 50 12.76 -9.49 -8.77
CA GLU A 50 11.52 -9.32 -9.52
C GLU A 50 11.71 -8.27 -10.62
N THR A 51 11.02 -8.44 -11.76
CA THR A 51 11.07 -7.43 -12.82
C THR A 51 10.32 -6.15 -12.40
N ALA A 52 10.77 -5.00 -12.89
CA ALA A 52 10.11 -3.73 -12.60
C ALA A 52 8.62 -3.71 -12.97
N ALA A 53 8.23 -4.43 -14.04
CA ALA A 53 6.84 -4.54 -14.46
C ALA A 53 5.97 -5.25 -13.42
N VAL A 54 6.41 -6.41 -12.93
CA VAL A 54 5.69 -7.18 -11.92
C VAL A 54 5.65 -6.41 -10.58
N PHE A 55 6.75 -5.77 -10.21
CA PHE A 55 6.81 -4.91 -9.02
C PHE A 55 5.78 -3.77 -9.06
N LEU A 56 5.63 -3.10 -10.21
CA LEU A 56 4.65 -2.02 -10.37
C LEU A 56 3.21 -2.54 -10.30
N GLU A 57 2.94 -3.69 -10.89
CA GLU A 57 1.62 -4.33 -10.82
C GLU A 57 1.25 -4.68 -9.36
N LYS A 58 2.15 -5.35 -8.64
CA LYS A 58 1.97 -5.67 -7.22
C LYS A 58 1.82 -4.42 -6.36
N SER A 59 2.58 -3.36 -6.66
CA SER A 59 2.46 -2.08 -5.97
C SER A 59 1.10 -1.42 -6.19
N GLU A 60 0.54 -1.50 -7.39
CA GLU A 60 -0.81 -1.00 -7.68
C GLU A 60 -1.88 -1.81 -6.94
N GLN A 61 -1.77 -3.15 -6.94
CA GLN A 61 -2.67 -4.03 -6.18
C GLN A 61 -2.64 -3.71 -4.68
N ALA A 62 -1.45 -3.54 -4.11
CA ALA A 62 -1.29 -3.16 -2.70
C ALA A 62 -1.98 -1.81 -2.41
N VAL A 63 -1.83 -0.81 -3.28
CA VAL A 63 -2.50 0.48 -3.09
C VAL A 63 -4.03 0.35 -3.13
N ARG A 64 -4.58 -0.56 -3.95
CA ARG A 64 -6.04 -0.84 -3.97
C ARG A 64 -6.50 -1.48 -2.66
N ASN A 65 -5.77 -2.47 -2.15
CA ASN A 65 -6.06 -3.10 -0.86
C ASN A 65 -5.96 -2.09 0.29
N LEU A 66 -4.96 -1.21 0.27
CA LEU A 66 -4.84 -0.09 1.21
C LEU A 66 -6.07 0.83 1.17
N ALA A 67 -6.55 1.19 -0.03
CA ALA A 67 -7.75 2.02 -0.17
C ALA A 67 -9.00 1.33 0.41
N GLN A 68 -9.16 0.01 0.19
CA GLN A 68 -10.22 -0.79 0.79
C GLN A 68 -10.16 -0.77 2.32
N LEU A 69 -8.99 -1.03 2.91
CA LEU A 69 -8.78 -0.99 4.35
C LEU A 69 -9.09 0.38 4.96
N LEU A 70 -8.67 1.45 4.28
CA LEU A 70 -8.93 2.83 4.71
C LEU A 70 -10.42 3.18 4.69
N ARG A 71 -11.17 2.74 3.67
CA ARG A 71 -12.63 2.93 3.60
C ARG A 71 -13.36 2.17 4.71
N GLN A 72 -12.87 0.99 5.07
CA GLN A 72 -13.44 0.16 6.13
C GLN A 72 -12.99 0.59 7.54
N GLY A 73 -12.05 1.53 7.68
CA GLY A 73 -11.49 1.94 8.97
C GLY A 73 -10.65 0.85 9.65
N ARG A 74 -10.08 -0.08 8.88
CA ARG A 74 -9.38 -1.28 9.38
C ARG A 74 -7.86 -1.15 9.39
N VAL A 75 -7.34 0.06 9.17
CA VAL A 75 -5.91 0.34 9.27
C VAL A 75 -5.68 1.79 9.69
N GLU A 76 -4.64 2.00 10.49
CA GLU A 76 -4.21 3.34 10.88
C GLU A 76 -3.59 4.11 9.69
N PRO A 77 -3.93 5.39 9.50
CA PRO A 77 -3.42 6.26 8.43
C PRO A 77 -1.98 6.77 8.60
N GLY A 78 -1.12 6.02 9.29
CA GLY A 78 0.25 6.47 9.61
C GLY A 78 1.16 6.66 8.39
N ALA A 79 0.89 5.98 7.28
CA ALA A 79 1.73 6.07 6.08
C ALA A 79 1.65 7.47 5.42
N ARG A 80 2.81 8.04 5.07
CA ARG A 80 2.93 9.36 4.41
C ARG A 80 2.04 9.49 3.17
N LEU A 81 1.93 8.42 2.37
CA LEU A 81 1.06 8.36 1.19
C LEU A 81 -0.40 8.68 1.54
N VAL A 82 -0.91 8.08 2.62
CA VAL A 82 -2.29 8.27 3.11
C VAL A 82 -2.47 9.69 3.63
N GLN A 83 -1.49 10.21 4.37
CA GLN A 83 -1.53 11.58 4.89
C GLN A 83 -1.61 12.62 3.76
N VAL A 84 -0.80 12.47 2.71
CA VAL A 84 -0.82 13.35 1.54
C VAL A 84 -2.16 13.26 0.80
N ALA A 85 -2.66 12.04 0.54
CA ALA A 85 -3.95 11.84 -0.11
C ALA A 85 -5.10 12.50 0.69
N ARG A 86 -5.10 12.36 2.02
CA ARG A 86 -6.10 12.98 2.90
C ARG A 86 -6.01 14.51 2.90
N ARG A 87 -4.81 15.09 2.90
CA ARG A 87 -4.61 16.54 2.81
C ARG A 87 -5.17 17.08 1.49
N LEU A 88 -4.87 16.43 0.36
CA LEU A 88 -5.40 16.81 -0.95
C LEU A 88 -6.92 16.73 -1.01
N ARG A 89 -7.52 15.66 -0.46
CA ARG A 89 -8.98 15.51 -0.39
C ARG A 89 -9.62 16.59 0.48
N ARG A 90 -9.07 16.86 1.66
CA ARG A 90 -9.58 17.92 2.57
C ARG A 90 -9.48 19.32 1.96
N ALA A 91 -8.45 19.57 1.14
CA ALA A 91 -8.27 20.83 0.43
C ALA A 91 -9.12 20.94 -0.86
N GLY A 92 -9.88 19.91 -1.24
CA GLY A 92 -10.63 19.89 -2.51
C GLY A 92 -9.74 19.73 -3.76
N LEU A 93 -8.44 19.50 -3.60
CA LEU A 93 -7.45 19.41 -4.69
C LEU A 93 -7.30 18.00 -5.28
N ALA A 94 -8.02 17.00 -4.77
CA ALA A 94 -7.91 15.62 -5.23
C ALA A 94 -8.21 15.46 -6.75
N PRO A 95 -9.26 16.08 -7.34
CA PRO A 95 -9.52 15.96 -8.78
C PRO A 95 -8.42 16.59 -9.62
N VAL A 96 -7.88 17.74 -9.19
CA VAL A 96 -6.76 18.42 -9.86
C VAL A 96 -5.51 17.53 -9.83
N ALA A 97 -5.17 16.97 -8.67
CA ALA A 97 -4.06 16.05 -8.53
C ALA A 97 -4.23 14.79 -9.40
N GLN A 98 -5.44 14.22 -9.46
CA GLN A 98 -5.75 13.08 -10.33
C GLN A 98 -5.59 13.41 -11.82
N ALA A 99 -6.00 14.61 -12.25
CA ALA A 99 -5.85 15.05 -13.63
C ALA A 99 -4.38 15.23 -14.02
N VAL A 100 -3.62 15.99 -13.22
CA VAL A 100 -2.19 16.26 -13.46
C VAL A 100 -1.36 14.97 -13.42
N LEU A 101 -1.51 14.18 -12.36
CA LEU A 101 -0.78 12.91 -12.23
C LEU A 101 -1.26 11.89 -13.27
N GLY A 102 -2.53 11.90 -13.62
CA GLY A 102 -3.10 11.05 -14.67
C GLY A 102 -2.48 11.31 -16.04
N ALA A 103 -2.31 12.58 -16.41
CA ALA A 103 -1.62 12.97 -17.63
C ALA A 103 -0.13 12.57 -17.62
N ALA A 104 0.54 12.68 -16.46
CA ALA A 104 1.94 12.29 -16.31
C ALA A 104 2.16 10.76 -16.20
N ALA A 105 1.12 9.97 -15.89
CA ALA A 105 1.24 8.56 -15.55
C ALA A 105 1.96 7.69 -16.61
N PRO A 106 1.72 7.83 -17.92
CA PRO A 106 2.44 7.06 -18.93
C PRO A 106 3.96 7.34 -18.92
N ALA A 107 4.34 8.61 -18.75
CA ALA A 107 5.74 9.01 -18.69
C ALA A 107 6.42 8.50 -17.40
N LEU A 108 5.72 8.58 -16.26
CA LEU A 108 6.19 8.02 -14.98
C LEU A 108 6.39 6.51 -15.07
N ARG A 109 5.43 5.77 -15.65
CA ARG A 109 5.54 4.32 -15.83
C ARG A 109 6.72 3.95 -16.73
N ARG A 110 6.89 4.64 -17.87
CA ARG A 110 8.05 4.43 -18.75
C ARG A 110 9.37 4.73 -18.03
N HIS A 111 9.43 5.77 -17.21
CA HIS A 111 10.61 6.10 -16.41
C HIS A 111 10.95 4.99 -15.39
N LEU A 112 9.94 4.44 -14.73
CA LEU A 112 10.11 3.37 -13.73
C LEU A 112 10.48 2.01 -14.34
N LEU A 113 10.10 1.77 -15.59
CA LEU A 113 10.52 0.59 -16.37
C LEU A 113 11.88 0.77 -17.06
N GLY A 114 12.47 1.96 -16.97
CA GLY A 114 13.77 2.28 -17.55
C GLY A 114 14.95 1.91 -16.65
N PRO A 115 16.19 2.19 -17.10
CA PRO A 115 17.42 1.76 -16.42
C PRO A 115 17.73 2.55 -15.14
N ARG A 116 17.09 3.70 -14.89
CA ARG A 116 17.38 4.59 -13.76
C ARG A 116 16.09 5.10 -13.10
N PRO A 117 15.29 4.22 -12.46
CA PRO A 117 14.03 4.61 -11.83
C PRO A 117 14.28 5.50 -10.61
N ARG A 118 13.36 6.45 -10.34
CA ARG A 118 13.37 7.30 -9.14
C ARG A 118 12.17 7.00 -8.25
N LEU A 119 12.40 6.92 -6.94
CA LEU A 119 11.34 6.68 -5.95
C LEU A 119 10.24 7.74 -5.99
N ALA A 120 10.57 9.00 -6.26
CA ALA A 120 9.57 10.06 -6.37
C ALA A 120 8.53 9.80 -7.50
N ALA A 121 8.94 9.14 -8.60
CA ALA A 121 8.01 8.76 -9.66
C ALA A 121 7.08 7.62 -9.23
N LEU A 122 7.59 6.69 -8.42
CA LEU A 122 6.77 5.63 -7.81
C LEU A 122 5.77 6.23 -6.82
N ASP A 123 6.21 7.14 -5.95
CA ASP A 123 5.34 7.83 -4.99
C ASP A 123 4.22 8.60 -5.69
N ALA A 124 4.53 9.29 -6.80
CA ALA A 124 3.54 9.99 -7.62
C ALA A 124 2.49 9.03 -8.23
N LEU A 125 2.90 7.89 -8.77
CA LEU A 125 1.96 6.87 -9.27
C LEU A 125 1.12 6.27 -8.14
N LYS A 126 1.73 5.91 -7.01
CA LYS A 126 1.00 5.39 -5.85
C LYS A 126 -0.02 6.39 -5.32
N LEU A 127 0.30 7.68 -5.34
CA LEU A 127 -0.64 8.74 -4.95
C LEU A 127 -1.82 8.82 -5.93
N LEU A 128 -1.56 8.78 -7.23
CA LEU A 128 -2.62 8.72 -8.25
C LEU A 128 -3.54 7.51 -8.05
N TRP A 129 -2.97 6.31 -7.91
CA TRP A 129 -3.72 5.08 -7.70
C TRP A 129 -4.59 5.16 -6.44
N LEU A 130 -4.03 5.66 -5.34
CA LEU A 130 -4.76 5.80 -4.07
C LEU A 130 -5.90 6.82 -4.20
N LEU A 131 -5.65 7.98 -4.79
CA LEU A 131 -6.68 9.00 -4.98
C LEU A 131 -7.83 8.47 -5.84
N ARG A 132 -7.54 7.74 -6.92
CA ARG A 132 -8.57 7.10 -7.76
C ARG A 132 -9.35 6.03 -7.00
N ALA A 133 -8.66 5.16 -6.28
CA ALA A 133 -9.29 4.07 -5.52
C ALA A 133 -10.17 4.57 -4.36
N LEU A 134 -9.87 5.75 -3.79
CA LEU A 134 -10.69 6.40 -2.76
C LEU A 134 -11.87 7.20 -3.30
N ALA A 135 -11.91 7.46 -4.61
CA ALA A 135 -13.00 8.17 -5.28
C ALA A 135 -14.04 7.22 -5.91
N ALA A 136 -13.65 5.96 -6.15
CA ALA A 136 -14.54 4.86 -6.48
C ALA A 136 -15.30 4.37 -5.24
#